data_AF-A0A7H0H8J6-F1
#
_entry.id   AF-A0A7H0H8J6-F1
#
_cell.length_a   1.000
_cell.length_b   1.000
_cell.length_c   1.000
_cell.angle_alpha   90.00
_cell.angle_beta   90.00
_cell.angle_gamma   90.00
#
_symmetry.space_group_name_H-M   'P 1'
#
loop_
_entity.id
_entity.type
_entity.pdbx_description
1 polymer ?
#
loop_
_entity_poly.entity_id
_entity_poly.type
_entity_poly.pdbx_seq_one_letter_code
_entity_poly.pdbx_strand_id
1 'polypeptide(L)'
;MARKPIDIWLGEEFDQLARKGTAPVTNSWEPSCETRYGFVGLFATASIQESDVGDENETLEALRDSYVCNIRREQSAVEVRIQMRFPQVYMEIDRVRTEGELRLSVFWPLLAVIALLAVQWSPWIASLVSIPTWLMLDGFQRLRDAEEKTWIPVIAGEVTTPMMDSIKRAEDNPPSDFMETFYQDVPWGRSPIPSN
;
A
#
# COMPACT_ATOMS: atom_id res chain seq x y z
N MET A 1 -14.58 14.54 14.16
CA MET A 1 -14.45 14.04 12.78
C MET A 1 -13.79 12.68 12.86
N ALA A 2 -14.49 11.59 12.57
CA ALA A 2 -13.86 10.28 12.51
C ALA A 2 -12.93 10.25 11.28
N ARG A 3 -11.66 9.89 11.46
CA ARG A 3 -10.74 9.73 10.33
C ARG A 3 -11.15 8.49 9.54
N LYS A 4 -11.36 8.65 8.23
CA LYS A 4 -11.55 7.50 7.34
C LYS A 4 -10.21 6.76 7.23
N PRO A 5 -10.18 5.41 7.24
CA PRO A 5 -8.98 4.66 6.91
C PRO A 5 -8.49 5.06 5.52
N ILE A 6 -7.16 5.08 5.35
CA ILE A 6 -6.49 5.55 4.12
C ILE A 6 -7.00 4.82 2.87
N ASP A 7 -7.33 3.53 2.99
CA ASP A 7 -7.80 2.73 1.84
C ASP A 7 -9.15 3.21 1.29
N ILE A 8 -10.04 3.67 2.19
CA ILE A 8 -11.31 4.24 1.76
C ILE A 8 -11.06 5.56 1.04
N TRP A 9 -10.18 6.40 1.56
CA TRP A 9 -9.83 7.67 0.91
C TRP A 9 -9.16 7.46 -0.46
N LEU A 10 -8.19 6.55 -0.55
CA LEU A 10 -7.52 6.21 -1.81
C LEU A 10 -8.48 5.59 -2.82
N GLY A 11 -9.43 4.79 -2.35
CA GLY A 11 -10.48 4.25 -3.20
C GLY A 11 -11.43 5.33 -3.73
N GLU A 12 -11.86 6.26 -2.88
CA GLU A 12 -12.68 7.42 -3.31
C GLU A 12 -11.92 8.30 -4.32
N GLU A 13 -10.61 8.46 -4.16
CA GLU A 13 -9.74 9.18 -5.09
C GLU A 13 -9.63 8.42 -6.43
N PHE A 14 -9.43 7.10 -6.39
CA PHE A 14 -9.43 6.26 -7.59
C PHE A 14 -10.75 6.36 -8.36
N ASP A 15 -11.89 6.27 -7.67
CA ASP A 15 -13.21 6.38 -8.30
C ASP A 15 -13.41 7.76 -8.97
N GLN A 16 -12.81 8.83 -8.40
CA GLN A 16 -12.80 10.14 -9.04
C GLN A 16 -11.93 10.16 -10.31
N LEU A 17 -10.74 9.57 -10.27
CA LEU A 17 -9.86 9.45 -11.44
C LEU A 17 -10.48 8.59 -12.55
N ALA A 18 -11.13 7.48 -12.19
CA ALA A 18 -11.84 6.61 -13.12
C ALA A 18 -12.97 7.34 -13.82
N ARG A 19 -13.79 8.11 -13.08
CA ARG A 19 -14.85 8.95 -13.67
C ARG A 19 -14.34 10.03 -14.62
N LYS A 20 -13.11 10.52 -14.40
CA LYS A 20 -12.44 11.48 -15.29
C LYS A 20 -11.81 10.82 -16.52
N GLY A 21 -11.75 9.48 -16.58
CA GLY A 21 -11.01 8.76 -17.62
C GLY A 21 -9.49 8.88 -17.47
N THR A 22 -9.00 9.25 -16.28
CA THR A 22 -7.56 9.43 -15.98
C THR A 22 -7.05 8.38 -14.97
N ALA A 23 -7.78 7.27 -14.82
CA ALA A 23 -7.32 6.18 -13.96
C ALA A 23 -6.00 5.60 -14.50
N PRO A 24 -4.96 5.51 -13.67
CA PRO A 24 -3.69 4.98 -14.11
C PRO A 24 -3.80 3.49 -14.45
N VAL A 25 -3.39 3.13 -15.66
CA VAL A 25 -3.17 1.73 -16.03
C VAL A 25 -1.72 1.40 -15.68
N THR A 26 -1.50 0.67 -14.59
CA THR A 26 -0.16 0.23 -14.23
C THR A 26 0.20 -1.00 -15.06
N ASN A 27 1.24 -0.90 -15.89
CA ASN A 27 1.69 -1.97 -16.79
C ASN A 27 2.22 -3.22 -16.08
N SER A 28 2.44 -3.17 -14.77
CA SER A 28 2.83 -4.31 -13.94
C SER A 28 1.68 -4.71 -13.03
N TRP A 29 0.82 -5.61 -13.52
CA TRP A 29 -0.07 -6.41 -12.69
C TRP A 29 0.79 -7.40 -11.88
N GLU A 30 1.43 -6.94 -10.81
CA GLU A 30 1.88 -7.86 -9.78
C GLU A 30 0.70 -8.14 -8.86
N PRO A 31 0.17 -9.38 -8.84
CA PRO A 31 -0.99 -9.71 -8.07
C PRO A 31 -0.60 -9.68 -6.59
N SER A 32 -1.35 -8.90 -5.81
CA SER A 32 -1.35 -8.81 -4.36
C SER A 32 -0.31 -7.89 -3.68
N CYS A 33 -0.84 -7.10 -2.74
CA CYS A 33 -0.08 -6.43 -1.69
C CYS A 33 0.34 -7.38 -0.57
N GLU A 34 0.02 -8.68 -0.67
CA GLU A 34 0.17 -9.63 0.43
C GLU A 34 1.62 -9.98 0.75
N THR A 35 2.59 -9.46 0.00
CA THR A 35 4.01 -9.67 0.30
C THR A 35 4.64 -8.48 1.01
N ARG A 36 4.14 -8.14 2.21
CA ARG A 36 4.94 -7.43 3.21
C ARG A 36 4.55 -7.83 4.64
N TYR A 37 5.54 -8.36 5.35
CA TYR A 37 5.57 -8.74 6.78
C TYR A 37 5.01 -10.13 7.15
N GLY A 38 5.69 -11.20 6.74
CA GLY A 38 5.51 -12.52 7.35
C GLY A 38 6.39 -13.61 6.72
N PHE A 39 6.93 -14.50 7.56
CA PHE A 39 7.68 -15.71 7.23
C PHE A 39 6.96 -16.69 6.25
N VAL A 40 5.73 -16.37 5.84
CA VAL A 40 4.81 -17.20 5.05
C VAL A 40 5.06 -17.10 3.53
N GLY A 41 5.86 -16.14 3.06
CA GLY A 41 6.13 -15.93 1.63
C GLY A 41 7.04 -16.97 0.95
N LEU A 42 7.47 -18.03 1.63
CA LEU A 42 8.46 -18.98 1.09
C LEU A 42 7.86 -20.06 0.14
N PHE A 43 6.54 -20.17 0.02
CA PHE A 43 5.89 -21.26 -0.75
C PHE A 43 4.72 -20.85 -1.67
N ALA A 44 4.38 -19.57 -1.80
CA ALA A 44 3.29 -19.16 -2.67
C ALA A 44 3.80 -18.82 -4.08
N THR A 45 3.84 -19.81 -4.98
CA THR A 45 3.99 -19.56 -6.42
C THR A 45 2.63 -19.11 -6.97
N ALA A 46 2.42 -17.81 -7.10
CA ALA A 46 1.25 -17.28 -7.79
C ALA A 46 1.42 -17.49 -9.30
N SER A 47 0.86 -18.58 -9.84
CA SER A 47 0.65 -18.73 -11.29
C SER A 47 -0.62 -17.97 -11.66
N ILE A 48 -0.50 -16.92 -12.47
CA ILE A 48 -1.64 -16.21 -13.03
C ILE A 48 -2.34 -17.16 -14.01
N GLN A 49 -3.51 -17.65 -13.62
CA GLN A 49 -4.40 -18.40 -14.50
C GLN A 49 -5.24 -17.40 -15.27
N GLU A 50 -4.92 -17.24 -16.55
CA GLU A 50 -5.65 -16.44 -17.55
C GLU A 50 -7.12 -16.90 -17.56
N SER A 51 -7.96 -16.23 -16.78
CA SER A 51 -9.35 -16.61 -16.54
C SER A 51 -10.27 -15.53 -17.09
N ASP A 52 -11.29 -15.97 -17.82
CA ASP A 52 -12.39 -15.25 -18.46
C ASP A 52 -12.60 -13.78 -18.06
N VAL A 53 -12.56 -12.90 -19.08
CA VAL A 53 -13.01 -11.51 -19.03
C VAL A 53 -14.54 -11.49 -18.86
N GLY A 54 -15.00 -11.64 -17.62
CA GLY A 54 -16.42 -11.91 -17.32
C GLY A 54 -17.24 -10.74 -16.78
N ASP A 55 -16.66 -9.77 -16.07
CA ASP A 55 -17.42 -8.67 -15.47
C ASP A 55 -16.61 -7.37 -15.41
N GLU A 56 -17.12 -6.30 -16.04
CA GLU A 56 -16.49 -4.97 -16.06
C GLU A 56 -16.30 -4.42 -14.63
N ASN A 57 -17.21 -4.77 -13.71
CA ASN A 57 -17.13 -4.33 -12.32
C ASN A 57 -15.97 -5.01 -11.57
N GLU A 58 -15.71 -6.30 -11.84
CA GLU A 58 -14.59 -7.05 -11.26
C GLU A 58 -13.25 -6.45 -11.71
N THR A 59 -13.15 -6.02 -12.97
CA THR A 59 -11.92 -5.38 -13.46
C THR A 59 -11.64 -4.03 -12.80
N LEU A 60 -12.68 -3.25 -12.49
CA LEU A 60 -12.53 -1.94 -11.85
C LEU A 60 -12.12 -2.09 -10.38
N GLU A 61 -12.71 -3.05 -9.66
CA GLU A 61 -12.31 -3.38 -8.28
C GLU A 61 -10.85 -3.84 -8.22
N ALA A 62 -10.42 -4.71 -9.15
CA ALA A 62 -9.03 -5.16 -9.23
C ALA A 62 -8.05 -4.00 -9.51
N LEU A 63 -8.42 -3.05 -10.39
CA LEU A 63 -7.62 -1.86 -10.67
C LEU A 63 -7.54 -0.92 -9.46
N ARG A 64 -8.65 -0.75 -8.73
CA ARG A 64 -8.70 0.03 -7.49
C ARG A 64 -7.76 -0.56 -6.44
N ASP A 65 -7.81 -1.87 -6.24
CA ASP A 65 -6.96 -2.56 -5.28
C ASP A 65 -5.48 -2.45 -5.67
N SER A 66 -5.15 -2.62 -6.95
CA SER A 66 -3.80 -2.40 -7.48
C SER A 66 -3.31 -0.97 -7.24
N TYR A 67 -4.17 0.03 -7.46
CA TYR A 67 -3.85 1.43 -7.21
C TYR A 67 -3.54 1.70 -5.73
N VAL A 68 -4.40 1.26 -4.82
CA VAL A 68 -4.19 1.36 -3.36
C VAL A 68 -2.87 0.67 -2.98
N CYS A 69 -2.60 -0.49 -3.58
CA CYS A 69 -1.37 -1.25 -3.37
C CYS A 69 -0.11 -0.48 -3.72
N ASN A 70 -0.08 0.07 -4.93
CA ASN A 70 1.07 0.78 -5.46
C ASN A 70 1.37 2.03 -4.64
N ILE A 71 0.33 2.75 -4.21
CA ILE A 71 0.50 3.90 -3.32
C ILE A 71 1.06 3.48 -1.96
N ARG A 72 0.58 2.38 -1.37
CA ARG A 72 1.16 1.86 -0.12
C ARG A 72 2.62 1.44 -0.27
N ARG A 73 3.00 0.85 -1.40
CA ARG A 73 4.41 0.49 -1.69
C ARG A 73 5.33 1.72 -1.71
N GLU A 74 4.79 2.88 -2.10
CA GLU A 74 5.51 4.16 -2.12
C GLU A 74 5.64 4.85 -0.74
N GLN A 75 5.18 4.22 0.34
CA GLN A 75 5.25 4.81 1.69
C GLN A 75 6.65 5.31 2.05
N SER A 76 7.72 4.58 1.71
CA SER A 76 9.09 5.02 2.00
C SER A 76 9.47 6.32 1.29
N ALA A 77 8.99 6.53 0.06
CA ALA A 77 9.21 7.77 -0.67
C ALA A 77 8.42 8.93 -0.04
N VAL A 78 7.21 8.66 0.45
CA VAL A 78 6.40 9.63 1.20
C VAL A 78 7.10 10.03 2.50
N GLU A 79 7.63 9.07 3.27
CA GLU A 79 8.37 9.34 4.51
C GLU A 79 9.57 10.26 4.27
N VAL A 80 10.35 10.04 3.20
CA VAL A 80 11.48 10.91 2.82
C VAL A 80 11.00 12.33 2.48
N ARG A 81 9.89 12.46 1.74
CA ARG A 81 9.31 13.78 1.41
C ARG A 81 8.79 14.50 2.65
N ILE A 82 8.18 13.78 3.59
CA ILE A 82 7.75 14.32 4.88
C ILE A 82 8.97 14.78 5.69
N GLN A 83 10.05 14.00 5.72
CA GLN A 83 11.28 14.36 6.42
C GLN A 83 11.86 15.70 5.91
N MET A 84 11.84 15.90 4.58
CA MET A 84 12.34 17.14 3.97
C MET A 84 11.42 18.35 4.22
N ARG A 85 10.10 18.16 4.23
CA ARG A 85 9.12 19.27 4.29
C ARG A 85 8.65 19.58 5.71
N PHE A 86 8.49 18.57 6.55
CA PHE A 86 7.93 18.65 7.91
C PHE A 86 8.75 17.81 8.90
N PRO A 87 9.99 18.23 9.24
CA PRO A 87 10.87 17.45 10.11
C PRO A 87 10.28 17.20 11.50
N GLN A 88 9.46 18.12 12.03
CA GLN A 88 8.80 17.95 13.33
C GLN A 88 7.80 16.79 13.32
N VAL A 89 7.02 16.66 12.25
CA VAL A 89 6.05 15.56 12.08
C VAL A 89 6.78 14.24 11.91
N TYR A 90 7.88 14.24 11.13
CA TYR A 90 8.71 13.06 10.96
C TYR A 90 9.31 12.55 12.27
N MET A 91 9.83 13.43 13.14
CA MET A 91 10.34 13.03 14.46
C MET A 91 9.26 12.35 15.32
N GLU A 92 8.00 12.79 15.22
CA GLU A 92 6.91 12.16 15.97
C GLU A 92 6.57 10.78 15.40
N ILE A 93 6.53 10.63 14.07
CA ILE A 93 6.32 9.34 13.40
C ILE A 93 7.43 8.37 13.78
N ASP A 94 8.69 8.79 13.67
CA ASP A 94 9.87 7.98 13.99
C ASP A 94 9.87 7.55 15.46
N ARG A 95 9.52 8.45 16.38
CA ARG A 95 9.38 8.11 17.80
C ARG A 95 8.34 7.02 18.06
N VAL A 96 7.15 7.12 17.46
CA VAL A 96 6.09 6.11 17.67
C VAL A 96 6.48 4.78 17.04
N ARG A 97 7.11 4.83 15.86
CA ARG A 97 7.60 3.63 15.16
C ARG A 97 8.68 2.91 15.96
N THR A 98 9.71 3.64 16.39
CA THR A 98 10.82 3.07 17.19
C THR A 98 10.32 2.50 18.52
N GLU A 99 9.32 3.11 19.16
CA GLU A 99 8.67 2.55 20.35
C GLU A 99 7.95 1.20 20.05
N GLY A 100 7.25 1.12 18.92
CA GLY A 100 6.63 -0.12 18.44
C GLY A 100 7.65 -1.22 18.11
N GLU A 101 8.70 -0.87 17.36
CA GLU A 101 9.80 -1.77 17.00
C GLU A 101 10.55 -2.26 18.24
N LEU A 102 10.80 -1.38 19.23
CA LEU A 102 11.44 -1.75 20.49
C LEU A 102 10.60 -2.80 21.23
N ARG A 103 9.28 -2.60 21.37
CA ARG A 103 8.39 -3.58 22.02
C ARG A 103 8.43 -4.92 21.29
N LEU A 104 8.33 -4.92 19.96
CA LEU A 104 8.40 -6.16 19.19
C LEU A 104 9.79 -6.83 19.25
N SER A 105 10.87 -6.07 19.37
CA SER A 105 12.22 -6.62 19.52
C SER A 105 12.43 -7.30 20.88
N VAL A 106 11.79 -6.78 21.95
CA VAL A 106 11.85 -7.34 23.30
C VAL A 106 10.96 -8.58 23.47
N PHE A 107 9.93 -8.74 22.62
CA PHE A 107 9.01 -9.87 22.66
C PHE A 107 9.72 -11.24 22.63
N TRP A 108 10.56 -11.48 21.61
CA TRP A 108 11.23 -12.76 21.41
C TRP A 108 12.16 -13.18 22.55
N PRO A 109 13.10 -12.33 23.03
CA PRO A 109 13.95 -12.69 24.15
C PRO A 109 13.14 -12.89 25.43
N LEU A 110 12.09 -12.08 25.68
CA LEU A 110 11.22 -12.24 26.85
C LEU A 110 10.48 -13.59 26.81
N LEU A 111 9.92 -13.95 25.65
CA LEU A 111 9.24 -15.22 25.44
C LEU A 111 10.18 -16.41 25.67
N ALA A 112 11.41 -16.34 25.16
CA ALA A 112 12.42 -17.38 25.34
C ALA A 112 12.80 -17.57 26.82
N VAL A 113 12.99 -16.47 27.57
CA VAL A 113 13.29 -16.52 29.01
C VAL A 113 12.13 -17.14 29.79
N ILE A 114 10.89 -16.75 29.50
CA ILE A 114 9.70 -17.32 30.15
C ILE A 114 9.58 -18.82 29.85
N ALA A 115 9.82 -19.23 28.61
CA ALA A 115 9.80 -20.64 28.21
C ALA A 115 10.87 -21.46 28.96
N LEU A 116 12.11 -20.96 29.05
CA LEU A 116 13.19 -21.62 29.80
C LEU A 116 12.87 -21.74 31.29
N LEU A 117 12.33 -20.68 31.91
CA LEU A 117 11.93 -20.71 33.32
C LEU A 117 10.79 -21.68 33.58
N ALA A 118 9.81 -21.77 32.68
CA ALA A 118 8.70 -22.70 32.78
C ALA A 118 9.15 -24.17 32.74
N VAL A 119 10.17 -24.49 31.92
CA VAL A 119 10.76 -25.84 31.85
C VAL A 119 11.58 -26.16 33.10
N GLN A 120 12.38 -25.21 33.59
CA GLN A 120 13.38 -25.48 34.62
C GLN A 120 12.82 -25.43 36.06
N TRP A 121 11.79 -24.62 36.32
CA TRP A 121 11.33 -24.35 37.70
C TRP A 121 9.91 -24.82 37.98
N SER A 122 8.92 -24.34 37.23
CA SER A 122 7.51 -24.62 37.51
C SER A 122 6.61 -24.33 36.31
N PRO A 123 5.64 -25.20 35.98
CA PRO A 123 4.70 -24.97 34.88
C PRO A 123 3.79 -23.75 35.10
N TRP A 124 3.60 -23.31 36.35
CA TRP A 124 2.80 -22.12 36.65
C TRP A 124 3.40 -20.83 36.07
N ILE A 125 4.72 -20.80 35.82
CA ILE A 125 5.41 -19.69 35.16
C ILE A 125 4.90 -19.48 33.72
N ALA A 126 4.35 -20.52 33.08
CA ALA A 126 3.76 -20.39 31.74
C ALA A 126 2.62 -19.36 31.70
N SER A 127 1.96 -19.05 32.82
CA SER A 127 0.96 -17.98 32.88
C SER A 127 1.53 -16.58 32.55
N LEU A 128 2.84 -16.37 32.71
CA LEU A 128 3.53 -15.13 32.36
C LEU A 128 3.62 -14.89 30.85
N VAL A 129 3.32 -15.89 30.00
CA VAL A 129 3.24 -15.72 28.52
C VAL A 129 2.18 -14.69 28.11
N SER A 130 1.24 -14.36 29.00
CA SER A 130 0.32 -13.25 28.81
C SER A 130 1.03 -11.89 28.61
N ILE A 131 2.15 -11.65 29.30
CA ILE A 131 2.92 -10.40 29.22
C ILE A 131 3.49 -10.14 27.81
N PRO A 132 4.30 -11.04 27.21
CA PRO A 132 4.80 -10.83 25.85
C PRO A 132 3.68 -10.76 24.82
N THR A 133 2.60 -11.55 24.99
CA THR A 133 1.44 -11.47 24.08
C THR A 133 0.81 -10.08 24.09
N TRP A 134 0.62 -9.49 25.27
CA TRP A 134 0.09 -8.13 25.40
C TRP A 134 1.05 -7.09 24.80
N LEU A 135 2.35 -7.23 25.08
CA LEU A 135 3.39 -6.35 24.55
C LEU A 135 3.49 -6.40 23.01
N MET A 136 3.26 -7.57 22.42
CA MET A 136 3.19 -7.76 20.98
C MET A 136 2.00 -7.02 20.36
N LEU A 137 0.80 -7.16 20.94
CA LEU A 137 -0.40 -6.46 20.48
C LEU A 137 -0.24 -4.95 20.56
N ASP A 138 0.32 -4.45 21.67
CA ASP A 138 0.62 -3.03 21.89
C ASP A 138 1.69 -2.53 20.90
N GLY A 139 2.73 -3.32 20.62
CA GLY A 139 3.72 -3.03 19.58
C GLY A 139 3.11 -2.86 18.19
N PHE A 140 2.22 -3.77 17.77
CA PHE A 140 1.51 -3.66 16.49
C PHE A 140 0.57 -2.47 16.43
N GLN A 141 -0.12 -2.13 17.53
CA GLN A 141 -0.95 -0.94 17.59
C GLN A 141 -0.12 0.33 17.34
N ARG A 142 1.05 0.46 17.97
CA ARG A 142 1.95 1.60 17.75
C ARG A 142 2.46 1.69 16.31
N LEU A 143 2.79 0.56 15.68
CA LEU A 143 3.21 0.56 14.28
C LEU A 143 2.09 1.05 13.35
N ARG A 144 0.85 0.61 13.57
CA ARG A 144 -0.32 1.10 12.81
C ARG A 144 -0.56 2.59 13.05
N ASP A 145 -0.43 3.05 14.29
CA ASP A 145 -0.58 4.48 14.62
C ASP A 145 0.48 5.33 13.90
N ALA A 146 1.72 4.83 13.80
CA ALA A 146 2.79 5.49 13.06
C ALA A 146 2.48 5.53 11.55
N GLU A 147 2.03 4.41 10.98
CA GLU A 147 1.62 4.32 9.58
C GLU A 147 0.47 5.29 9.26
N GLU A 148 -0.57 5.34 10.09
CA GLU A 148 -1.68 6.28 9.92
C GLU A 148 -1.19 7.73 9.91
N LYS A 149 -0.25 8.09 10.81
CA LYS A 149 0.33 9.43 10.88
C LYS A 149 1.12 9.80 9.62
N THR A 150 1.78 8.84 8.98
CA THR A 150 2.48 9.06 7.71
C THR A 150 1.53 9.49 6.58
N TRP A 151 0.27 9.05 6.60
CA TRP A 151 -0.69 9.36 5.55
C TRP A 151 -1.43 10.69 5.73
N ILE A 152 -1.42 11.28 6.94
CA ILE A 152 -2.12 12.55 7.21
C ILE A 152 -1.66 13.68 6.27
N PRO A 153 -0.35 13.93 6.05
CA PRO A 153 0.12 14.98 5.15
C PRO A 153 -0.24 14.72 3.68
N VAL A 154 -0.41 13.44 3.31
CA VAL A 154 -0.84 13.05 1.95
C VAL A 154 -2.31 13.39 1.74
N ILE A 155 -3.16 13.02 2.69
CA ILE A 155 -4.59 13.36 2.66
C ILE A 155 -4.79 14.89 2.68
N ALA A 156 -3.96 15.61 3.42
CA ALA A 156 -3.98 17.07 3.47
C ALA A 156 -3.50 17.74 2.16
N GLY A 157 -2.95 16.97 1.22
CA GLY A 157 -2.39 17.48 -0.05
C GLY A 157 -1.07 18.24 0.12
N GLU A 158 -0.44 18.17 1.30
CA GLU A 158 0.84 18.82 1.59
C GLU A 158 2.02 18.05 1.01
N VAL A 159 1.89 16.73 0.92
CA VAL A 159 2.86 15.81 0.32
C VAL A 159 2.14 14.94 -0.71
N THR A 160 2.74 14.78 -1.88
CA THR A 160 2.23 13.89 -2.93
C THR A 160 3.10 12.64 -3.02
N THR A 161 2.49 11.51 -3.41
CA THR A 161 3.25 10.30 -3.73
C THR A 161 3.80 10.39 -5.17
N PRO A 162 4.90 9.70 -5.49
CA PRO A 162 5.40 9.62 -6.86
C PRO A 162 4.34 9.20 -7.89
N MET A 163 3.46 8.27 -7.53
CA MET A 163 2.33 7.86 -8.37
C MET A 163 1.31 9.00 -8.57
N MET A 164 0.94 9.73 -7.52
CA MET A 164 0.05 10.87 -7.66
C MET A 164 0.67 11.98 -8.52
N ASP A 165 1.99 12.18 -8.43
CA ASP A 165 2.71 13.13 -9.27
C ASP A 165 2.75 12.69 -10.74
N SER A 166 2.87 11.39 -11.02
CA SER A 166 2.86 10.88 -12.39
C SER A 166 1.49 11.04 -13.04
N ILE A 167 0.41 10.81 -12.28
CA ILE A 167 -0.98 11.04 -12.72
C ILE A 167 -1.21 12.52 -13.00
N LYS A 168 -0.85 13.41 -12.06
CA LYS A 168 -0.98 14.87 -12.27
C LYS A 168 -0.18 15.34 -13.47
N ARG A 169 1.04 14.84 -13.65
CA ARG A 169 1.87 15.19 -14.83
C ARG A 169 1.26 14.72 -16.14
N ALA A 170 0.61 13.56 -16.15
CA ALA A 170 -0.13 13.04 -17.31
C ALA A 170 -1.42 13.83 -17.58
N GLU A 171 -2.09 14.33 -16.54
CA GLU A 171 -3.24 15.23 -16.65
C GLU A 171 -2.83 16.61 -17.22
N ASP A 172 -1.71 17.16 -16.75
CA ASP A 172 -1.17 18.45 -17.21
C ASP A 172 -0.60 18.40 -18.63
N ASN A 173 -0.07 17.24 -19.04
CA ASN A 173 0.49 17.00 -20.37
C ASN A 173 -0.22 15.81 -21.00
N PRO A 174 -1.50 15.96 -21.40
CA PRO A 174 -2.18 14.90 -22.10
C PRO A 174 -1.36 14.58 -23.34
N PRO A 175 -1.04 13.31 -23.61
CA PRO A 175 -0.25 12.97 -24.77
C PRO A 175 -1.05 13.37 -26.01
N SER A 176 -0.70 14.52 -26.59
CA SER A 176 -1.33 15.05 -27.81
C SER A 176 -1.23 14.07 -28.98
N ASP A 177 -0.31 13.10 -28.86
CA ASP A 177 0.08 12.15 -29.90
C ASP A 177 -0.37 10.70 -29.61
N PHE A 178 -0.95 10.39 -28.44
CA PHE A 178 -1.32 8.99 -28.15
C PHE A 178 -2.38 8.46 -29.11
N MET A 179 -3.35 9.31 -29.49
CA MET A 179 -4.36 8.93 -30.49
C MET A 179 -3.79 8.91 -31.92
N GLU A 180 -2.85 9.79 -32.27
CA GLU A 180 -2.22 9.76 -33.60
C GLU A 180 -1.33 8.53 -33.78
N THR A 181 -0.55 8.17 -32.76
CA THR A 181 0.33 7.00 -32.79
C THR A 181 -0.47 5.68 -32.71
N PHE A 182 -1.50 5.57 -31.86
CA PHE A 182 -2.33 4.37 -31.82
C PHE A 182 -3.09 4.14 -33.12
N TYR A 183 -3.55 5.19 -33.82
CA TYR A 183 -4.24 5.03 -35.10
C TYR A 183 -3.30 4.75 -36.28
N GLN A 184 -2.05 5.21 -36.24
CA GLN A 184 -1.08 4.96 -37.31
C GLN A 184 -0.47 3.56 -37.26
N ASP A 185 -0.32 2.95 -36.08
CA ASP A 185 0.35 1.66 -35.91
C ASP A 185 -0.58 0.44 -35.81
N VAL A 186 -1.91 0.58 -35.92
CA VAL A 186 -2.78 -0.60 -36.13
C VAL A 186 -2.70 -1.02 -37.60
N PRO A 187 -2.19 -2.22 -37.95
CA PRO A 187 -2.03 -2.65 -39.36
C PRO A 187 -3.34 -2.87 -40.12
N TRP A 188 -4.49 -2.65 -39.47
CA TRP A 188 -5.82 -2.85 -40.03
C TRP A 188 -6.46 -1.54 -40.47
N GLY A 189 -5.68 -0.68 -41.13
CA GLY A 189 -6.18 0.44 -41.92
C GLY A 189 -7.21 -0.02 -42.95
N ARG A 190 -8.49 -0.08 -42.54
CA ARG A 190 -9.59 0.01 -43.49
C ARG A 190 -9.61 1.45 -43.95
N SER A 191 -9.08 1.66 -45.15
CA SER A 191 -9.30 2.88 -45.92
C SER A 191 -10.79 3.26 -45.88
N PRO A 192 -11.14 4.55 -45.70
CA PRO A 192 -12.52 5.01 -45.73
C PRO A 192 -13.16 4.59 -47.06
N ILE A 193 -14.30 3.91 -46.99
CA ILE A 193 -15.08 3.52 -48.17
C ILE A 193 -15.50 4.82 -48.86
N PRO A 194 -15.12 5.06 -50.13
CA PRO A 194 -15.60 6.23 -50.84
C PRO A 194 -17.12 6.14 -50.99
N SER A 195 -17.82 7.16 -50.53
CA SER A 195 -19.24 7.34 -50.79
C SER A 195 -19.46 7.58 -52.27
N ASN A 196 -20.16 6.65 -52.94
CA ASN A 196 -20.81 6.91 -54.24
C ASN A 196 -22.11 7.68 -54.04
#